data_AF-A0A8H3C073-F1
#
_entry.id   AF-A0A8H3C073-F1
#
_cell.length_a   1.000
_cell.length_b   1.000
_cell.length_c   1.000
_cell.angle_alpha   90.00
_cell.angle_beta   90.00
_cell.angle_gamma   90.00
#
_symmetry.space_group_name_H-M   'P 1'
#
loop_
_entity.id
_entity.type
_entity.pdbx_description
1 polymer ?
#
loop_
_entity_poly.entity_id
_entity_poly.type
_entity_poly.pdbx_seq_one_letter_code
_entity_poly.pdbx_strand_id
1 'polypeptide(L)'
;MKPRPQSNSRLSIRKEKAQGLLYRVQLSSLFGLRGGITEDFIIVNDMILELAKRLDTGGVTISCIAHVHRDRKKGMLELNNLFLEAVDVIGPRFRLGMYLILTGAVEKNRIAVLLGIHLVGRALLACDISISTGFSLRSTTTKQRIYTHIVHNEPDIAIHNLTHFLIASLRGCCHLSSFPHAIYVMVWLFKTIITLQLLASIFSGVARASDLDTIYARQIEFIVSTTPVSSTKIKNYVNTLKSDGSWSAIDYSAGCTARRSSWPAGGHWTRLLEMAVAYRGGVARYKHNADLRLAIQKAMGYWFANDYSVIGDGSCMDREFLKSNHCPCGTPGLWGPNWYSNVIQVPSRAGKACVLLRSELTSKELAMCTLMTARAYAPFYRDPQPGYLSGANVMDIAVIGILAGLLENNRVGNVSRIADAYERVHEQALVQSGDRVDGIKPDGSFQQHGGIIYNGNYGKDFSNSFMELELQALGTQFQADKKVQDSFAKFFEGGKWMTYTNVMSKVVHWDLTIIGRFISYPVADGRASANLRMDLSHVLKLGNAWSQKDLIEFGSKLTGSGDNSANSGGLIG
;
A
#
# COMPACT_ATOMS: atom_id res chain seq x y z
N MET A 1 -47.39 -4.33 29.12
CA MET A 1 -46.58 -3.12 28.81
C MET A 1 -46.18 -3.19 27.35
N LYS A 2 -46.47 -2.14 26.56
CA LYS A 2 -46.24 -2.07 25.10
C LYS A 2 -44.73 -1.99 24.75
N PRO A 3 -44.28 -2.60 23.62
CA PRO A 3 -42.91 -2.43 23.13
C PRO A 3 -42.75 -1.11 22.37
N ARG A 4 -41.61 -0.42 22.55
CA ARG A 4 -41.23 0.77 21.76
C ARG A 4 -40.30 0.38 20.58
N PRO A 5 -40.31 1.16 19.48
CA PRO A 5 -39.86 0.72 18.15
C PRO A 5 -38.39 1.06 17.84
N GLN A 6 -37.83 0.29 16.89
CA GLN A 6 -36.55 0.55 16.21
C GLN A 6 -36.59 1.88 15.44
N SER A 7 -35.49 2.65 15.47
CA SER A 7 -35.31 3.80 14.57
C SER A 7 -34.14 3.55 13.60
N ASN A 8 -34.48 3.49 12.31
CA ASN A 8 -33.57 3.75 11.19
C ASN A 8 -33.35 5.26 11.12
N SER A 9 -32.12 5.74 10.94
CA SER A 9 -31.88 7.12 10.52
C SER A 9 -30.81 7.20 9.41
N ARG A 10 -31.28 7.56 8.21
CA ARG A 10 -30.48 8.21 7.15
C ARG A 10 -30.40 9.69 7.50
N LEU A 11 -29.22 10.30 7.45
CA LEU A 11 -29.10 11.76 7.54
C LEU A 11 -29.04 12.38 6.14
N SER A 12 -30.05 13.17 5.78
CA SER A 12 -30.01 14.16 4.71
C SER A 12 -29.90 15.54 5.33
N ILE A 13 -28.98 16.39 4.87
CA ILE A 13 -28.82 17.76 5.37
C ILE A 13 -29.56 18.71 4.43
N ARG A 14 -30.61 19.38 4.93
CA ARG A 14 -31.19 20.59 4.32
C ARG A 14 -30.80 21.80 5.18
N LYS A 15 -30.47 22.92 4.50
CA LYS A 15 -30.15 24.23 5.08
C LYS A 15 -31.36 24.82 5.80
N GLU A 16 -31.26 25.11 7.09
CA GLU A 16 -32.06 26.16 7.73
C GLU A 16 -31.21 27.05 8.65
N LYS A 17 -31.66 28.30 8.75
CA LYS A 17 -30.92 29.51 9.15
C LYS A 17 -30.53 29.54 10.63
N ALA A 18 -29.45 30.29 10.87
CA ALA A 18 -28.84 30.60 12.15
C ALA A 18 -29.81 31.15 13.21
N GLN A 19 -29.67 30.64 14.44
CA GLN A 19 -29.55 31.43 15.68
C GLN A 19 -28.95 30.53 16.76
N GLY A 20 -28.02 31.09 17.54
CA GLY A 20 -27.02 30.36 18.30
C GLY A 20 -27.55 29.33 19.30
N LEU A 21 -26.97 28.14 19.27
CA LEU A 21 -26.83 27.24 20.42
C LEU A 21 -25.67 26.26 20.14
N LEU A 22 -24.88 25.98 21.18
CA LEU A 22 -23.69 25.14 21.18
C LEU A 22 -23.88 23.80 20.44
N TYR A 23 -23.02 23.52 19.44
CA TYR A 23 -22.83 22.17 18.91
C TYR A 23 -21.72 21.45 19.68
N ARG A 24 -22.08 20.75 20.75
CA ARG A 24 -21.21 19.73 21.37
C ARG A 24 -21.22 18.50 20.45
N VAL A 25 -20.19 18.33 19.62
CA VAL A 25 -19.99 17.08 18.88
C VAL A 25 -19.45 16.03 19.85
N GLN A 26 -20.25 15.02 20.14
CA GLN A 26 -19.91 13.90 21.03
C GLN A 26 -19.00 12.91 20.28
N LEU A 27 -17.70 13.22 20.21
CA LEU A 27 -16.65 12.30 19.75
C LEU A 27 -16.29 11.32 20.87
N SER A 28 -17.13 10.32 21.11
CA SER A 28 -16.78 9.25 22.04
C SER A 28 -17.22 7.85 21.62
N SER A 29 -17.62 7.62 20.36
CA SER A 29 -18.10 6.29 19.95
C SER A 29 -17.72 5.80 18.56
N LEU A 30 -16.93 6.51 17.75
CA LEU A 30 -16.57 6.03 16.40
C LEU A 30 -15.17 5.45 16.21
N PHE A 31 -14.27 5.59 17.18
CA PHE A 31 -12.99 4.90 17.19
C PHE A 31 -12.72 4.54 18.65
N GLY A 32 -12.59 3.25 18.97
CA GLY A 32 -12.35 2.74 20.32
C GLY A 32 -10.99 3.12 20.89
N LEU A 33 -10.63 4.41 20.88
CA LEU A 33 -9.46 4.97 21.51
C LEU A 33 -9.75 5.11 23.01
N ARG A 34 -9.42 4.08 23.79
CA ARG A 34 -9.24 4.24 25.24
C ARG A 34 -7.91 4.95 25.49
N GLY A 35 -7.97 6.27 25.43
CA GLY A 35 -6.89 7.19 25.75
C GLY A 35 -7.40 8.59 25.45
N GLY A 36 -7.67 9.38 26.49
CA GLY A 36 -8.35 10.66 26.40
C GLY A 36 -7.84 11.52 25.27
N ILE A 37 -8.76 12.02 24.45
CA ILE A 37 -8.52 13.10 23.50
C ILE A 37 -8.14 14.32 24.36
N THR A 38 -6.90 14.77 24.27
CA THR A 38 -6.42 15.93 25.07
C THR A 38 -7.14 17.21 24.62
N GLU A 39 -7.36 18.16 25.54
CA GLU A 39 -8.04 19.44 25.24
C GLU A 39 -7.41 20.20 24.06
N ASP A 40 -6.11 20.01 23.83
CA ASP A 40 -5.36 20.60 22.72
C ASP A 40 -5.82 20.10 21.33
N PHE A 41 -6.33 18.87 21.24
CA PHE A 41 -6.87 18.30 20.00
C PHE A 41 -8.23 18.92 19.64
N ILE A 42 -9.07 19.20 20.64
CA ILE A 42 -10.36 19.87 20.45
C ILE A 42 -10.13 21.29 19.91
N ILE A 43 -9.15 22.00 20.48
CA ILE A 43 -8.81 23.38 20.08
C ILE A 43 -8.33 23.45 18.62
N VAL A 44 -7.42 22.56 18.19
CA VAL A 44 -6.89 22.57 16.82
C VAL A 44 -7.99 22.23 15.80
N ASN A 45 -8.85 21.26 16.11
CA ASN A 45 -9.95 20.87 15.22
C ASN A 45 -11.01 21.99 15.11
N ASP A 46 -11.34 22.66 16.22
CA ASP A 46 -12.27 23.80 16.22
C ASP A 46 -11.71 25.01 15.45
N MET A 47 -10.41 25.29 15.57
CA MET A 47 -9.73 26.35 14.79
C MET A 47 -9.79 26.09 13.28
N ILE A 48 -9.58 24.83 12.86
CA ILE A 48 -9.63 24.43 11.45
C ILE A 48 -11.05 24.50 10.89
N LEU A 49 -12.05 24.06 11.67
CA LEU A 49 -13.45 24.15 11.28
C LEU A 49 -13.94 25.61 11.19
N GLU A 50 -13.47 26.49 12.07
CA GLU A 50 -13.82 27.92 12.03
C GLU A 50 -13.15 28.65 10.85
N LEU A 51 -11.89 28.29 10.52
CA LEU A 51 -11.21 28.78 9.32
C LEU A 51 -11.94 28.33 8.04
N ALA A 52 -12.38 27.07 7.97
CA ALA A 52 -13.16 26.54 6.86
C ALA A 52 -14.53 27.23 6.71
N LYS A 53 -15.21 27.57 7.82
CA LYS A 53 -16.46 28.35 7.79
C LYS A 53 -16.25 29.77 7.30
N ARG A 54 -15.14 30.43 7.66
CA ARG A 54 -14.83 31.80 7.22
C ARG A 54 -14.40 31.88 5.75
N LEU A 55 -13.89 30.79 5.19
CA LEU A 55 -13.60 30.65 3.76
C LEU A 55 -14.86 30.33 2.91
N ASP A 56 -15.97 29.88 3.52
CA ASP A 56 -17.24 29.60 2.85
C ASP A 56 -18.10 30.87 2.64
N THR A 57 -17.57 31.85 1.91
CA THR A 57 -18.33 33.06 1.50
C THR A 57 -18.80 33.00 0.04
N GLY A 58 -19.02 31.79 -0.51
CA GLY A 58 -19.34 31.63 -1.93
C GLY A 58 -20.15 30.38 -2.34
N GLY A 59 -20.56 29.51 -1.43
CA GLY A 59 -21.33 28.31 -1.77
C GLY A 59 -20.46 27.14 -2.27
N VAL A 60 -19.24 27.02 -1.75
CA VAL A 60 -18.31 25.91 -2.06
C VAL A 60 -18.58 24.76 -1.08
N THR A 61 -18.70 23.54 -1.58
CA THR A 61 -18.84 22.34 -0.72
C THR A 61 -17.46 21.81 -0.37
N ILE A 62 -17.06 21.91 0.91
CA ILE A 62 -15.77 21.41 1.39
C ILE A 62 -15.94 19.99 1.94
N SER A 63 -15.16 19.02 1.44
CA SER A 63 -15.02 17.68 2.04
C SER A 63 -13.65 17.54 2.70
N CYS A 64 -13.60 17.11 3.96
CA CYS A 64 -12.36 16.89 4.72
C CYS A 64 -12.14 15.40 5.00
N ILE A 65 -10.92 14.91 4.76
CA ILE A 65 -10.43 13.62 5.25
C ILE A 65 -9.24 13.93 6.17
N ALA A 66 -9.36 13.53 7.43
CA ALA A 66 -8.30 13.66 8.44
C ALA A 66 -7.64 12.30 8.68
N HIS A 67 -6.33 12.22 8.49
CA HIS A 67 -5.53 11.08 8.95
C HIS A 67 -4.73 11.49 10.18
N VAL A 68 -4.85 10.71 11.26
CA VAL A 68 -4.11 10.91 12.51
C VAL A 68 -3.03 9.84 12.61
N HIS A 69 -1.77 10.25 12.67
CA HIS A 69 -0.65 9.36 12.95
C HIS A 69 -0.04 9.69 14.32
N ARG A 70 0.17 8.68 15.16
CA ARG A 70 0.84 8.83 16.45
C ARG A 70 2.22 8.21 16.36
N ASP A 71 3.25 9.04 16.30
CA ASP A 71 4.64 8.59 16.42
C ASP A 71 4.93 8.29 17.91
N ARG A 72 4.96 7.00 18.26
CA ARG A 72 5.25 6.55 19.63
C ARG A 72 6.69 6.80 20.07
N LYS A 73 7.64 6.97 19.14
CA LYS A 73 9.06 7.24 19.45
C LYS A 73 9.31 8.72 19.73
N LYS A 74 8.54 9.62 19.10
CA LYS A 74 8.72 11.09 19.24
C LYS A 74 7.73 11.77 20.18
N GLY A 75 6.66 11.08 20.60
CA GLY A 75 5.61 11.69 21.43
C GLY A 75 4.79 12.75 20.70
N MET A 76 4.85 12.75 19.36
CA MET A 76 4.14 13.68 18.48
C MET A 76 2.86 13.07 17.91
N LEU A 77 1.85 13.92 17.75
CA LEU A 77 0.65 13.64 16.96
C LEU A 77 0.76 14.44 15.66
N GLU A 78 0.78 13.75 14.52
CA GLU A 78 0.73 14.37 13.20
C GLU A 78 -0.70 14.36 12.68
N LEU A 79 -1.18 15.55 12.30
CA LEU A 79 -2.47 15.76 11.66
C LEU A 79 -2.23 16.12 10.19
N ASN A 80 -2.66 15.23 9.29
CA ASN A 80 -2.70 15.49 7.86
C ASN A 80 -4.16 15.67 7.45
N ASN A 81 -4.55 16.92 7.18
CA ASN A 81 -5.85 17.25 6.61
C ASN A 81 -5.65 17.61 5.12
N LEU A 82 -6.35 16.89 4.24
CA LEU A 82 -6.41 17.20 2.82
C LEU A 82 -7.76 17.89 2.54
N PHE A 83 -7.73 19.16 2.16
CA PHE A 83 -8.91 19.88 1.68
C PHE A 83 -8.94 19.80 0.15
N LEU A 84 -9.93 19.10 -0.42
CA LEU A 84 -10.20 19.09 -1.86
C LEU A 84 -11.11 20.29 -2.18
N GLU A 85 -10.61 21.29 -2.90
CA GLU A 85 -11.45 22.34 -3.48
C GLU A 85 -11.67 22.07 -4.97
N ALA A 86 -12.92 22.17 -5.43
CA ALA A 86 -13.26 22.28 -6.85
C ALA A 86 -13.74 23.71 -7.07
N VAL A 87 -12.94 24.55 -7.72
CA VAL A 87 -13.29 25.93 -8.05
C VAL A 87 -13.46 26.04 -9.57
N ASP A 88 -14.69 26.30 -10.03
CA ASP A 88 -14.96 26.77 -11.39
C ASP A 88 -14.81 28.29 -11.41
N VAL A 89 -13.59 28.77 -11.62
CA VAL A 89 -13.32 30.19 -11.92
C VAL A 89 -12.62 30.21 -13.28
N ILE A 90 -13.32 30.78 -14.27
CA ILE A 90 -12.94 31.02 -15.69
C ILE A 90 -13.46 29.97 -16.70
N GLY A 91 -14.79 29.94 -16.90
CA GLY A 91 -15.43 29.48 -18.13
C GLY A 91 -15.23 28.00 -18.53
N PRO A 92 -15.89 27.52 -19.59
CA PRO A 92 -15.98 26.08 -19.90
C PRO A 92 -14.68 25.42 -20.41
N ARG A 93 -13.52 26.09 -20.33
CA ARG A 93 -12.24 25.58 -20.87
C ARG A 93 -11.06 25.57 -19.88
N PHE A 94 -11.24 25.97 -18.62
CA PHE A 94 -10.19 25.89 -17.60
C PHE A 94 -10.76 25.27 -16.31
N ARG A 95 -10.02 24.35 -15.68
CA ARG A 95 -10.27 23.88 -14.31
C ARG A 95 -9.04 24.23 -13.48
N LEU A 96 -9.26 24.99 -12.40
CA LEU A 96 -8.23 25.34 -11.43
C LEU A 96 -8.49 24.50 -10.17
N GLY A 97 -7.57 23.59 -9.84
CA GLY A 97 -7.62 22.87 -8.56
C GLY A 97 -6.82 23.64 -7.52
N MET A 98 -7.46 24.01 -6.40
CA MET A 98 -6.77 24.55 -5.23
C MET A 98 -6.80 23.51 -4.11
N TYR A 99 -5.64 23.19 -3.54
CA TYR A 99 -5.56 22.30 -2.38
C TYR A 99 -4.90 23.05 -1.23
N LEU A 100 -5.56 23.03 -0.07
CA LEU A 100 -5.02 23.54 1.19
C LEU A 100 -4.44 22.36 1.97
N ILE A 101 -3.14 22.39 2.20
CA ILE A 101 -2.47 21.44 3.10
C ILE A 101 -2.28 22.16 4.43
N LEU A 102 -2.91 21.61 5.47
CA LEU A 102 -2.71 22.01 6.86
C LEU A 102 -1.93 20.91 7.57
N THR A 103 -0.66 21.15 7.85
CA THR A 103 0.16 20.27 8.71
C THR A 103 0.29 20.90 10.09
N GLY A 104 -0.09 20.13 11.11
CA GLY A 104 0.00 20.51 12.51
C GLY A 104 0.95 19.59 13.27
N ALA A 105 1.93 20.15 13.99
CA ALA A 105 2.73 19.42 14.98
C ALA A 105 2.47 19.99 16.37
N VAL A 106 2.18 19.10 17.33
CA VAL A 106 1.98 19.46 18.74
C VAL A 106 3.10 18.86 19.58
N GLU A 107 3.89 19.72 20.22
CA GLU A 107 4.92 19.32 21.19
C GLU A 107 4.82 20.22 22.42
N LYS A 108 4.56 19.63 23.61
CA LYS A 108 4.66 20.25 24.95
C LYS A 108 4.45 21.78 25.00
N ASN A 109 3.26 22.25 24.60
CA ASN A 109 2.81 23.66 24.56
C ASN A 109 3.19 24.51 23.33
N ARG A 110 3.60 23.91 22.21
CA ARG A 110 3.80 24.62 20.93
C ARG A 110 2.93 24.01 19.84
N ILE A 111 2.27 24.87 19.06
CA ILE A 111 1.48 24.51 17.87
C ILE A 111 2.17 25.19 16.68
N ALA A 112 2.59 24.40 15.70
CA ALA A 112 3.01 24.91 14.39
C ALA A 112 1.96 24.49 13.37
N VAL A 113 1.43 25.47 12.62
CA VAL A 113 0.50 25.23 11.50
C VAL A 113 1.18 25.73 10.24
N LEU A 114 1.43 24.84 9.27
CA LEU A 114 1.89 25.23 7.95
C LEU A 114 0.67 25.36 7.03
N LEU A 115 0.56 26.49 6.32
CA LEU A 115 -0.46 26.72 5.30
C LEU A 115 0.22 26.71 3.93
N GLY A 116 -0.12 25.74 3.08
CA GLY A 116 0.32 25.69 1.68
C GLY A 116 -0.87 25.79 0.73
N ILE A 117 -0.78 26.68 -0.27
CA ILE A 117 -1.74 26.79 -1.37
C ILE A 117 -1.07 26.24 -2.62
N HIS A 118 -1.65 25.19 -3.23
CA HIS A 118 -1.21 24.66 -4.53
C HIS A 118 -2.23 24.99 -5.61
N LEU A 119 -1.76 25.62 -6.70
CA LEU A 119 -2.53 25.91 -7.92
C LEU A 119 -2.10 24.97 -9.03
N VAL A 120 -3.04 24.23 -9.63
CA VAL A 120 -2.78 23.41 -10.83
C VAL A 120 -3.67 23.88 -11.98
N GLY A 121 -3.06 24.23 -13.12
CA GLY A 121 -3.76 24.61 -14.35
C GLY A 121 -3.17 23.94 -15.59
N ARG A 122 -4.03 23.50 -16.51
CA ARG A 122 -3.63 23.01 -17.85
C ARG A 122 -3.61 24.17 -18.85
N ALA A 123 -2.46 24.48 -19.42
CA ALA A 123 -2.35 25.29 -20.63
C ALA A 123 -2.06 24.39 -21.86
N LEU A 124 -2.51 24.82 -23.04
CA LEU A 124 -2.21 24.22 -24.34
C LEU A 124 -0.72 24.39 -24.68
N LEU A 125 0.13 23.62 -24.01
CA LEU A 125 1.52 23.23 -24.31
C LEU A 125 1.97 22.45 -23.06
N ALA A 126 2.40 21.20 -23.25
CA ALA A 126 2.61 20.25 -22.16
C ALA A 126 3.73 20.68 -21.19
N CYS A 127 3.39 21.41 -20.13
CA CYS A 127 4.17 21.56 -18.89
C CYS A 127 3.21 21.87 -17.72
N ASP A 128 3.28 21.08 -16.64
CA ASP A 128 2.67 21.43 -15.37
C ASP A 128 3.54 22.49 -14.67
N ILE A 129 2.95 23.64 -14.34
CA ILE A 129 3.62 24.69 -13.54
C ILE A 129 3.12 24.55 -12.10
N SER A 130 4.03 24.26 -11.16
CA SER A 130 3.76 24.26 -9.72
C SER A 130 4.36 25.53 -9.10
N ILE A 131 3.53 26.34 -8.46
CA ILE A 131 3.97 27.47 -7.63
C ILE A 131 3.60 27.12 -6.18
N SER A 132 4.59 27.14 -5.29
CA SER A 132 4.44 26.95 -3.85
C SER A 132 4.79 28.27 -3.15
N THR A 133 3.86 28.79 -2.36
CA THR A 133 4.12 29.87 -1.39
C THR A 133 3.75 29.37 -0.01
N GLY A 134 4.72 29.30 0.90
CA GLY A 134 4.50 28.93 2.30
C GLY A 134 4.53 30.14 3.22
N PHE A 135 3.57 30.24 4.14
CA PHE A 135 3.63 31.17 5.28
C PHE A 135 3.93 30.39 6.57
N SER A 136 4.84 30.92 7.39
CA SER A 136 5.13 30.40 8.74
C SER A 136 4.64 31.41 9.78
N LEU A 137 3.59 31.04 10.53
CA LEU A 137 3.21 31.77 11.74
C LEU A 137 3.93 31.14 12.94
N ARG A 138 5.02 31.78 13.39
CA ARG A 138 5.60 31.50 14.71
C ARG A 138 4.96 32.44 15.73
N SER A 139 4.24 31.90 16.71
CA SER A 139 3.80 32.65 17.89
C SER A 139 4.48 32.12 19.14
N THR A 140 5.04 33.03 19.96
CA THR A 140 5.74 32.74 21.22
C THR A 140 4.89 33.02 22.46
N THR A 141 3.55 32.97 22.38
CA THR A 141 2.67 33.32 23.53
C THR A 141 1.60 32.27 23.89
N THR A 142 1.28 32.21 25.18
CA THR A 142 0.50 31.19 25.90
C THR A 142 -0.95 31.01 25.43
N LYS A 143 -1.47 29.77 25.55
CA LYS A 143 -2.76 29.21 25.03
C LYS A 143 -3.99 30.13 24.99
N GLN A 144 -4.11 31.09 25.91
CA GLN A 144 -5.34 31.88 26.10
C GLN A 144 -5.43 33.14 25.22
N ARG A 145 -4.31 33.69 24.72
CA ARG A 145 -4.31 34.93 23.90
C ARG A 145 -4.58 34.71 22.40
N ILE A 146 -4.25 33.53 21.86
CA ILE A 146 -4.48 33.22 20.43
C ILE A 146 -5.98 33.07 20.14
N TYR A 147 -6.74 32.48 21.07
CA TYR A 147 -8.18 32.29 20.93
C TYR A 147 -8.92 33.64 20.89
N THR A 148 -8.53 34.61 21.72
CA THR A 148 -9.21 35.92 21.76
C THR A 148 -8.91 36.78 20.53
N HIS A 149 -7.71 36.69 19.95
CA HIS A 149 -7.31 37.57 18.85
C HIS A 149 -7.96 37.22 17.50
N ILE A 150 -8.27 35.94 17.26
CA ILE A 150 -8.90 35.44 16.02
C ILE A 150 -10.44 35.45 16.12
N VAL A 151 -10.98 35.23 17.32
CA VAL A 151 -12.43 35.14 17.57
C VAL A 151 -13.08 36.52 17.68
N HIS A 152 -12.37 37.55 18.15
CA HIS A 152 -12.99 38.86 18.47
C HIS A 152 -12.51 40.09 17.66
N ASN A 153 -11.41 40.03 16.91
CA ASN A 153 -10.94 41.17 16.10
C ASN A 153 -10.88 40.84 14.61
N GLU A 154 -11.31 41.77 13.76
CA GLU A 154 -11.13 41.71 12.30
C GLU A 154 -9.63 41.68 11.96
N PRO A 155 -9.16 40.74 11.12
CA PRO A 155 -7.83 40.82 10.56
C PRO A 155 -7.84 41.74 9.34
N ASP A 156 -7.16 42.88 9.42
CA ASP A 156 -6.72 43.65 8.25
C ASP A 156 -5.76 42.77 7.42
N ILE A 157 -6.29 42.06 6.43
CA ILE A 157 -5.50 41.31 5.46
C ILE A 157 -5.13 42.25 4.33
N ALA A 158 -4.00 42.97 4.49
CA ALA A 158 -3.38 43.71 3.40
C ALA A 158 -2.66 42.74 2.43
N ILE A 159 -3.21 42.56 1.23
CA ILE A 159 -2.55 41.85 0.13
C ILE A 159 -1.52 42.79 -0.49
N HIS A 160 -0.24 42.65 -0.13
CA HIS A 160 0.85 43.38 -0.78
C HIS A 160 1.52 42.54 -1.87
N ASN A 161 1.50 43.06 -3.11
CA ASN A 161 2.14 42.50 -4.29
C ASN A 161 3.67 42.35 -4.12
N LEU A 162 4.17 41.16 -4.42
CA LEU A 162 5.53 40.68 -4.14
C LEU A 162 6.53 41.03 -5.26
N THR A 163 6.61 42.30 -5.67
CA THR A 163 7.57 42.77 -6.69
C THR A 163 8.56 43.82 -6.15
N HIS A 164 8.34 44.37 -4.95
CA HIS A 164 9.14 45.48 -4.42
C HIS A 164 10.20 45.11 -3.37
N PHE A 165 10.28 43.86 -2.91
CA PHE A 165 11.19 43.49 -1.81
C PHE A 165 12.62 43.10 -2.24
N LEU A 166 12.91 43.01 -3.55
CA LEU A 166 14.24 42.64 -4.05
C LEU A 166 15.07 43.81 -4.60
N ILE A 167 14.58 45.05 -4.53
CA ILE A 167 15.30 46.24 -5.03
C ILE A 167 15.78 47.17 -3.90
N ALA A 168 15.37 46.94 -2.64
CA ALA A 168 15.65 47.86 -1.53
C ALA A 168 16.94 47.55 -0.72
N SER A 169 17.68 46.48 -1.00
CA SER A 169 18.83 46.07 -0.17
C SER A 169 20.21 46.31 -0.79
N LEU A 170 20.30 47.05 -1.89
CA LEU A 170 21.57 47.33 -2.62
C LEU A 170 21.79 48.82 -2.93
N ARG A 171 21.21 49.74 -2.14
CA ARG A 171 21.47 51.20 -2.26
C ARG A 171 21.83 51.83 -0.93
N GLY A 172 22.77 51.22 -0.23
CA GLY A 172 23.31 51.77 1.01
C GLY A 172 24.77 51.36 1.18
N CYS A 173 25.64 51.89 0.31
CA CYS A 173 27.04 52.24 0.61
C CYS A 173 27.82 52.45 -0.70
N CYS A 174 28.67 53.48 -0.68
CA CYS A 174 29.74 53.79 -1.63
C CYS A 174 29.35 54.55 -2.92
N HIS A 175 29.62 55.86 -2.88
CA HIS A 175 30.07 56.64 -4.03
C HIS A 175 31.22 55.91 -4.74
N LEU A 176 31.05 55.55 -6.01
CA LEU A 176 32.16 55.43 -6.96
C LEU A 176 31.66 55.57 -8.39
N SER A 177 32.17 56.61 -9.04
CA SER A 177 32.03 56.93 -10.44
C SER A 177 32.79 55.93 -11.33
N SER A 178 32.29 55.75 -12.56
CA SER A 178 32.93 55.18 -13.77
C SER A 178 33.27 53.68 -13.78
N PHE A 179 32.49 52.89 -14.55
CA PHE A 179 32.91 51.85 -15.53
C PHE A 179 31.69 50.98 -15.96
N PRO A 180 30.91 51.32 -17.01
CA PRO A 180 29.63 50.63 -17.26
C PRO A 180 29.72 49.37 -18.15
N HIS A 181 30.75 49.15 -18.95
CA HIS A 181 30.67 48.10 -19.99
C HIS A 181 31.18 46.72 -19.57
N ALA A 182 32.28 46.64 -18.81
CA ALA A 182 32.87 45.35 -18.42
C ALA A 182 32.02 44.58 -17.39
N ILE A 183 31.35 45.29 -16.48
CA ILE A 183 30.48 44.70 -15.46
C ILE A 183 29.22 44.10 -16.11
N TYR A 184 28.65 44.77 -17.12
CA TYR A 184 27.47 44.26 -17.82
C TYR A 184 27.75 42.96 -18.59
N VAL A 185 28.92 42.86 -19.24
CA VAL A 185 29.32 41.63 -19.95
C VAL A 185 29.57 40.48 -18.98
N MET A 186 30.21 40.75 -17.83
CA MET A 186 30.43 39.73 -16.81
C MET A 186 29.12 39.26 -16.16
N VAL A 187 28.20 40.16 -15.84
CA VAL A 187 26.87 39.81 -15.31
C VAL A 187 26.03 39.05 -16.35
N TRP A 188 26.13 39.42 -17.62
CA TRP A 188 25.45 38.71 -18.70
C TRP A 188 26.01 37.29 -18.89
N LEU A 189 27.34 37.11 -18.93
CA LEU A 189 27.97 35.79 -19.01
C LEU A 189 27.63 34.92 -17.79
N PHE A 190 27.64 35.49 -16.58
CA PHE A 190 27.28 34.77 -15.36
C PHE A 190 25.82 34.32 -15.37
N LYS A 191 24.89 35.18 -15.81
CA LYS A 191 23.48 34.83 -15.99
C LYS A 191 23.31 33.73 -17.04
N THR A 192 24.00 33.82 -18.18
CA THR A 192 23.88 32.81 -19.24
C THR A 192 24.44 31.46 -18.82
N ILE A 193 25.57 31.42 -18.09
CA ILE A 193 26.15 30.19 -17.55
C ILE A 193 25.23 29.57 -16.48
N ILE A 194 24.70 30.36 -15.54
CA ILE A 194 23.75 29.88 -14.54
C ILE A 194 22.46 29.37 -15.21
N THR A 195 21.97 30.08 -16.23
CA THR A 195 20.76 29.68 -16.97
C THR A 195 21.00 28.38 -17.76
N LEU A 196 22.18 28.21 -18.36
CA LEU A 196 22.57 26.96 -19.05
C LEU A 196 22.78 25.81 -18.07
N GLN A 197 23.33 26.05 -16.87
CA GLN A 197 23.45 25.05 -15.82
C GLN A 197 22.09 24.65 -15.24
N LEU A 198 21.17 25.62 -15.05
CA LEU A 198 19.79 25.35 -14.64
C LEU A 198 19.03 24.58 -15.73
N LEU A 199 19.16 24.96 -17.00
CA LEU A 199 18.58 24.24 -18.14
C LEU A 199 19.16 22.82 -18.25
N ALA A 200 20.46 22.63 -18.07
CA ALA A 200 21.08 21.31 -18.05
C ALA A 200 20.62 20.45 -16.85
N SER A 201 20.32 21.07 -15.70
CA SER A 201 19.74 20.41 -14.53
C SER A 201 18.27 20.02 -14.74
N ILE A 202 17.52 20.84 -15.46
CA ILE A 202 16.13 20.58 -15.87
C ILE A 202 16.09 19.47 -16.94
N PHE A 203 17.05 19.44 -17.88
CA PHE A 203 17.16 18.40 -18.91
C PHE A 203 17.79 17.09 -18.41
N SER A 204 18.59 17.10 -17.34
CA SER A 204 19.08 15.87 -16.68
C SER A 204 17.97 15.12 -15.92
N GLY A 205 16.83 15.77 -15.72
CA GLY A 205 15.60 15.18 -15.21
C GLY A 205 14.75 14.50 -16.28
N VAL A 206 15.34 13.94 -17.36
CA VAL A 206 14.62 13.02 -18.25
C VAL A 206 13.96 11.96 -17.37
N ALA A 207 12.63 12.02 -17.32
CA ALA A 207 11.75 11.39 -16.34
C ALA A 207 12.30 10.08 -15.74
N ARG A 208 12.94 10.15 -14.58
CA ARG A 208 13.02 8.97 -13.73
C ARG A 208 11.61 8.71 -13.22
N ALA A 209 11.08 7.54 -13.55
CA ALA A 209 9.84 7.04 -12.96
C ALA A 209 9.97 7.11 -11.43
N SER A 210 8.91 7.50 -10.74
CA SER A 210 8.93 7.48 -9.27
C SER A 210 9.22 6.06 -8.78
N ASP A 211 9.73 5.91 -7.55
CA ASP A 211 9.90 4.57 -6.96
C ASP A 211 8.58 3.79 -6.98
N LEU A 212 7.44 4.48 -6.80
CA LEU A 212 6.12 3.88 -6.90
C LEU A 212 5.81 3.35 -8.30
N ASP A 213 6.16 4.10 -9.35
CA ASP A 213 6.00 3.64 -10.73
C ASP A 213 6.90 2.45 -11.04
N THR A 214 8.11 2.44 -10.47
CA THR A 214 9.05 1.31 -10.57
C THR A 214 8.49 0.06 -9.90
N ILE A 215 7.97 0.18 -8.66
CA ILE A 215 7.27 -0.92 -7.97
C ILE A 215 6.07 -1.39 -8.79
N TYR A 216 5.25 -0.47 -9.30
CA TYR A 216 4.08 -0.81 -10.12
C TYR A 216 4.48 -1.60 -11.36
N ALA A 217 5.45 -1.11 -12.14
CA ALA A 217 5.88 -1.75 -13.38
C ALA A 217 6.43 -3.15 -13.13
N ARG A 218 7.28 -3.31 -12.11
CA ARG A 218 7.86 -4.62 -11.75
C ARG A 218 6.82 -5.58 -11.19
N GLN A 219 5.82 -5.10 -10.45
CA GLN A 219 4.68 -5.94 -10.05
C GLN A 219 3.89 -6.45 -11.26
N ILE A 220 3.61 -5.58 -12.23
CA ILE A 220 2.92 -6.00 -13.47
C ILE A 220 3.71 -7.09 -14.20
N GLU A 221 5.00 -6.88 -14.39
CA GLU A 221 5.89 -7.85 -15.04
C GLU A 221 5.92 -9.19 -14.29
N PHE A 222 6.06 -9.14 -12.97
CA PHE A 222 6.08 -10.33 -12.13
C PHE A 222 4.75 -11.10 -12.19
N ILE A 223 3.61 -10.42 -12.04
CA ILE A 223 2.30 -11.08 -12.09
C ILE A 223 2.06 -11.74 -13.47
N VAL A 224 2.42 -11.04 -14.56
CA VAL A 224 2.25 -11.57 -15.92
C VAL A 224 3.15 -12.77 -16.18
N SER A 225 4.41 -12.73 -15.74
CA SER A 225 5.37 -13.83 -15.96
C SER A 225 5.07 -15.07 -15.10
N THR A 226 4.51 -14.90 -13.91
CA THR A 226 4.27 -16.01 -12.96
C THR A 226 2.86 -16.59 -12.99
N THR A 227 1.94 -15.97 -13.73
CA THR A 227 0.55 -16.47 -13.86
C THR A 227 0.37 -17.22 -15.18
N PRO A 228 0.28 -18.56 -15.17
CA PRO A 228 0.16 -19.35 -16.39
C PRO A 228 -1.23 -19.21 -17.02
N VAL A 229 -1.28 -18.60 -18.20
CA VAL A 229 -2.51 -18.37 -18.98
C VAL A 229 -2.43 -19.03 -20.35
N SER A 230 -3.58 -19.46 -20.90
CA SER A 230 -3.67 -19.98 -22.25
C SER A 230 -4.93 -19.52 -22.95
N SER A 231 -4.86 -19.41 -24.29
CA SER A 231 -6.03 -19.01 -25.10
C SER A 231 -7.24 -19.91 -24.85
N THR A 232 -7.02 -21.21 -24.69
CA THR A 232 -8.07 -22.22 -24.45
C THR A 232 -8.76 -22.00 -23.10
N LYS A 233 -7.99 -21.77 -22.02
CA LYS A 233 -8.55 -21.48 -20.69
C LYS A 233 -9.42 -20.23 -20.71
N ILE A 234 -8.92 -19.13 -21.27
CA ILE A 234 -9.66 -17.86 -21.31
C ILE A 234 -10.93 -17.98 -22.16
N LYS A 235 -10.86 -18.66 -23.31
CA LYS A 235 -12.04 -18.94 -24.14
C LYS A 235 -13.10 -19.72 -23.32
N ASN A 236 -12.67 -20.74 -22.58
CA ASN A 236 -13.58 -21.50 -21.73
C ASN A 236 -14.20 -20.64 -20.61
N TYR A 237 -13.42 -19.77 -19.95
CA TYR A 237 -13.95 -18.88 -18.92
C TYR A 237 -14.99 -17.91 -19.46
N VAL A 238 -14.74 -17.30 -20.62
CA VAL A 238 -15.70 -16.40 -21.28
C VAL A 238 -16.96 -17.16 -21.69
N ASN A 239 -16.82 -18.32 -22.34
CA ASN A 239 -17.96 -19.11 -22.83
C ASN A 239 -18.85 -19.67 -21.71
N THR A 240 -18.28 -19.93 -20.53
CA THR A 240 -19.00 -20.53 -19.39
C THR A 240 -19.40 -19.50 -18.32
N LEU A 241 -19.11 -18.22 -18.55
CA LEU A 241 -19.52 -17.14 -17.66
C LEU A 241 -21.04 -16.95 -17.74
N LYS A 242 -21.72 -17.07 -16.60
CA LYS A 242 -23.17 -16.86 -16.53
C LYS A 242 -23.54 -15.39 -16.67
N SER A 243 -24.82 -15.13 -16.90
CA SER A 243 -25.37 -13.77 -16.99
C SER A 243 -25.16 -12.95 -15.72
N ASP A 244 -25.13 -13.59 -14.54
CA ASP A 244 -24.89 -12.96 -13.23
C ASP A 244 -23.41 -12.70 -12.93
N GLY A 245 -22.47 -13.25 -13.73
CA GLY A 245 -21.03 -13.15 -13.52
C GLY A 245 -20.39 -14.30 -12.74
N SER A 246 -21.14 -15.34 -12.39
CA SER A 246 -20.62 -16.56 -11.77
C SER A 246 -20.26 -17.65 -12.79
N TRP A 247 -19.73 -18.77 -12.30
CA TRP A 247 -19.40 -19.95 -13.11
C TRP A 247 -19.93 -21.21 -12.43
N SER A 248 -20.65 -22.09 -13.15
CA SER A 248 -21.18 -23.34 -12.58
C SER A 248 -20.11 -24.29 -12.07
N ALA A 249 -18.91 -24.21 -12.64
CA ALA A 249 -17.78 -25.06 -12.27
C ALA A 249 -17.10 -24.65 -10.95
N ILE A 250 -17.56 -23.59 -10.30
CA ILE A 250 -17.07 -23.15 -8.99
C ILE A 250 -18.15 -23.40 -7.95
N ASP A 251 -17.78 -24.11 -6.89
CA ASP A 251 -18.61 -24.20 -5.68
C ASP A 251 -18.49 -22.89 -4.89
N TYR A 252 -19.59 -22.15 -4.80
CA TYR A 252 -19.71 -20.89 -4.06
C TYR A 252 -20.27 -21.09 -2.64
N SER A 253 -20.30 -22.31 -2.11
CA SER A 253 -20.62 -22.55 -0.69
C SER A 253 -19.78 -21.60 0.17
N ALA A 254 -20.44 -20.84 1.05
CA ALA A 254 -19.84 -19.78 1.86
C ALA A 254 -20.28 -19.91 3.32
N GLY A 255 -19.57 -19.21 4.20
CA GLY A 255 -19.81 -19.23 5.63
C GLY A 255 -19.51 -20.57 6.30
N CYS A 256 -20.21 -20.87 7.38
CA CYS A 256 -19.92 -22.01 8.26
C CYS A 256 -19.95 -23.38 7.56
N THR A 257 -20.78 -23.54 6.52
CA THR A 257 -20.94 -24.81 5.80
C THR A 257 -19.92 -25.01 4.68
N ALA A 258 -19.16 -23.96 4.35
CA ALA A 258 -18.18 -24.05 3.29
C ALA A 258 -16.95 -24.86 3.68
N ARG A 259 -16.24 -25.36 2.68
CA ARG A 259 -14.99 -26.08 2.89
C ARG A 259 -13.94 -25.17 3.55
N ARG A 260 -13.53 -25.51 4.78
CA ARG A 260 -12.58 -24.72 5.60
C ARG A 260 -11.18 -24.59 5.00
N SER A 261 -10.69 -25.66 4.39
CA SER A 261 -9.37 -25.67 3.75
C SER A 261 -9.51 -25.61 2.24
N SER A 262 -8.68 -24.79 1.58
CA SER A 262 -8.75 -24.62 0.13
C SER A 262 -10.14 -24.18 -0.35
N TRP A 263 -10.71 -23.14 0.24
CA TRP A 263 -12.09 -22.71 -0.05
C TRP A 263 -12.36 -22.54 -1.56
N PRO A 264 -13.27 -23.33 -2.17
CA PRO A 264 -13.43 -23.38 -3.64
C PRO A 264 -13.86 -22.07 -4.28
N ALA A 265 -14.66 -21.26 -3.58
CA ALA A 265 -15.16 -19.99 -4.10
C ALA A 265 -14.03 -19.03 -4.52
N GLY A 266 -12.87 -19.10 -3.84
CA GLY A 266 -11.68 -18.33 -4.21
C GLY A 266 -11.17 -18.62 -5.63
N GLY A 267 -11.59 -19.72 -6.26
CA GLY A 267 -11.36 -20.02 -7.68
C GLY A 267 -11.96 -18.98 -8.63
N HIS A 268 -12.94 -18.20 -8.19
CA HIS A 268 -13.51 -17.08 -8.95
C HIS A 268 -12.42 -16.02 -9.23
N TRP A 269 -11.71 -15.61 -8.18
CA TRP A 269 -10.60 -14.64 -8.32
C TRP A 269 -9.37 -15.24 -9.00
N THR A 270 -9.18 -16.56 -8.97
CA THR A 270 -8.17 -17.22 -9.81
C THR A 270 -8.48 -17.01 -11.30
N ARG A 271 -9.73 -17.24 -11.72
CA ARG A 271 -10.14 -17.00 -13.11
C ARG A 271 -10.01 -15.52 -13.50
N LEU A 272 -10.44 -14.61 -12.63
CA LEU A 272 -10.30 -13.17 -12.86
C LEU A 272 -8.84 -12.74 -13.01
N LEU A 273 -7.93 -13.27 -12.19
CA LEU A 273 -6.50 -12.99 -12.32
C LEU A 273 -5.95 -13.48 -13.66
N GLU A 274 -6.25 -14.73 -14.05
CA GLU A 274 -5.85 -15.26 -15.36
C GLU A 274 -6.43 -14.44 -16.52
N MET A 275 -7.69 -14.02 -16.42
CA MET A 275 -8.33 -13.13 -17.41
C MET A 275 -7.68 -11.75 -17.47
N ALA A 276 -7.34 -11.16 -16.33
CA ALA A 276 -6.63 -9.87 -16.26
C ALA A 276 -5.22 -9.96 -16.85
N VAL A 277 -4.50 -11.06 -16.62
CA VAL A 277 -3.18 -11.30 -17.24
C VAL A 277 -3.30 -11.46 -18.75
N ALA A 278 -4.28 -12.23 -19.23
CA ALA A 278 -4.55 -12.34 -20.66
C ALA A 278 -4.91 -10.99 -21.28
N TYR A 279 -5.74 -10.19 -20.60
CA TYR A 279 -6.11 -8.84 -21.00
C TYR A 279 -4.92 -7.88 -21.08
N ARG A 280 -3.96 -8.01 -20.14
CA ARG A 280 -2.74 -7.19 -20.11
C ARG A 280 -1.72 -7.58 -21.20
N GLY A 281 -1.93 -8.70 -21.88
CA GLY A 281 -1.08 -9.15 -22.98
C GLY A 281 -0.37 -10.48 -22.74
N GLY A 282 -0.65 -11.19 -21.63
CA GLY A 282 -0.17 -12.56 -21.43
C GLY A 282 -0.68 -13.55 -22.49
N VAL A 283 -1.70 -13.16 -23.27
CA VAL A 283 -2.13 -13.85 -24.49
C VAL A 283 -2.42 -12.81 -25.58
N ALA A 284 -1.66 -12.83 -26.67
CA ALA A 284 -1.67 -11.77 -27.70
C ALA A 284 -3.09 -11.40 -28.21
N ARG A 285 -3.93 -12.39 -28.54
CA ARG A 285 -5.31 -12.17 -29.03
C ARG A 285 -6.26 -11.49 -28.04
N TYR A 286 -5.91 -11.47 -26.76
CA TYR A 286 -6.76 -10.91 -25.70
C TYR A 286 -6.25 -9.58 -25.16
N LYS A 287 -5.08 -9.12 -25.63
CA LYS A 287 -4.50 -7.84 -25.22
C LYS A 287 -5.48 -6.70 -25.53
N HIS A 288 -5.93 -5.99 -24.49
CA HIS A 288 -6.92 -4.91 -24.57
C HIS A 288 -8.24 -5.29 -25.28
N ASN A 289 -8.63 -6.56 -25.25
CA ASN A 289 -9.85 -7.03 -25.89
C ASN A 289 -11.10 -6.59 -25.10
N ALA A 290 -12.01 -5.84 -25.75
CA ALA A 290 -13.20 -5.27 -25.12
C ALA A 290 -14.17 -6.33 -24.55
N ASP A 291 -14.39 -7.43 -25.26
CA ASP A 291 -15.28 -8.51 -24.81
C ASP A 291 -14.74 -9.18 -23.54
N LEU A 292 -13.42 -9.41 -23.49
CA LEU A 292 -12.77 -9.92 -22.30
C LEU A 292 -12.88 -8.92 -21.14
N ARG A 293 -12.71 -7.62 -21.38
CA ARG A 293 -12.87 -6.58 -20.35
C ARG A 293 -14.30 -6.54 -19.78
N LEU A 294 -15.31 -6.69 -20.63
CA LEU A 294 -16.72 -6.78 -20.22
C LEU A 294 -16.99 -8.06 -19.41
N ALA A 295 -16.42 -9.19 -19.81
CA ALA A 295 -16.51 -10.44 -19.06
C ALA A 295 -15.84 -10.31 -17.67
N ILE A 296 -14.66 -9.70 -17.59
CA ILE A 296 -13.98 -9.37 -16.33
C ILE A 296 -14.86 -8.47 -15.45
N GLN A 297 -15.43 -7.39 -16.02
CA GLN A 297 -16.30 -6.46 -15.30
C GLN A 297 -17.50 -7.18 -14.69
N LYS A 298 -18.15 -8.06 -15.47
CA LYS A 298 -19.31 -8.83 -15.02
C LYS A 298 -18.95 -9.78 -13.88
N ALA A 299 -17.84 -10.51 -14.01
CA ALA A 299 -17.37 -11.41 -12.96
C ALA A 299 -16.97 -10.66 -11.67
N MET A 300 -16.22 -9.57 -11.78
CA MET A 300 -15.93 -8.68 -10.64
C MET A 300 -17.22 -8.19 -9.98
N GLY A 301 -18.21 -7.80 -10.80
CA GLY A 301 -19.53 -7.38 -10.35
C GLY A 301 -20.26 -8.43 -9.51
N TYR A 302 -20.20 -9.72 -9.89
CA TYR A 302 -20.75 -10.82 -9.10
C TYR A 302 -20.12 -10.89 -7.71
N TRP A 303 -18.78 -10.89 -7.64
CA TRP A 303 -18.10 -10.96 -6.35
C TRP A 303 -18.42 -9.75 -5.50
N PHE A 304 -18.36 -8.54 -6.05
CA PHE A 304 -18.63 -7.30 -5.32
C PHE A 304 -20.06 -7.20 -4.80
N ALA A 305 -21.05 -7.71 -5.55
CA ALA A 305 -22.44 -7.75 -5.12
C ALA A 305 -22.67 -8.73 -3.96
N ASN A 306 -21.78 -9.72 -3.80
CA ASN A 306 -21.85 -10.74 -2.77
C ASN A 306 -20.68 -10.66 -1.77
N ASP A 307 -19.87 -9.59 -1.80
CA ASP A 307 -18.75 -9.46 -0.86
C ASP A 307 -19.31 -9.27 0.55
N TYR A 308 -18.66 -9.88 1.52
CA TYR A 308 -19.15 -9.83 2.90
C TYR A 308 -18.81 -8.47 3.53
N SER A 309 -19.77 -7.90 4.25
CA SER A 309 -19.47 -6.83 5.20
C SER A 309 -18.87 -7.44 6.46
N VAL A 310 -17.85 -6.80 7.01
CA VAL A 310 -17.44 -7.12 8.38
C VAL A 310 -18.56 -6.66 9.32
N ILE A 311 -19.01 -7.54 10.23
CA ILE A 311 -19.60 -7.06 11.49
C ILE A 311 -18.49 -6.23 12.12
N GLY A 312 -18.74 -4.98 12.53
CA GLY A 312 -17.75 -3.88 12.67
C GLY A 312 -16.48 -4.15 13.51
N ASP A 313 -16.36 -5.32 14.13
CA ASP A 313 -15.19 -5.80 14.82
C ASP A 313 -14.27 -6.70 13.96
N GLY A 314 -14.71 -7.22 12.81
CA GLY A 314 -13.94 -8.14 11.96
C GLY A 314 -14.32 -9.62 12.08
N SER A 315 -15.45 -9.93 12.73
CA SER A 315 -15.92 -11.32 12.97
C SER A 315 -15.90 -12.23 11.73
N CYS A 316 -16.36 -11.73 10.58
CA CYS A 316 -16.45 -12.48 9.32
C CYS A 316 -15.18 -12.47 8.48
N MET A 317 -14.13 -11.80 8.97
CA MET A 317 -12.83 -11.80 8.35
C MET A 317 -11.95 -12.89 8.95
N ASP A 318 -11.71 -12.86 10.26
CA ASP A 318 -10.61 -13.62 10.86
C ASP A 318 -10.70 -13.84 12.38
N ARG A 319 -11.87 -13.63 13.00
CA ARG A 319 -12.04 -13.78 14.46
C ARG A 319 -12.77 -15.06 14.85
N GLU A 320 -12.83 -16.03 13.95
CA GLU A 320 -13.43 -17.35 14.22
C GLU A 320 -12.69 -18.16 15.28
N PHE A 321 -11.57 -17.67 15.83
CA PHE A 321 -10.91 -18.29 16.99
C PHE A 321 -11.38 -17.71 18.33
N LEU A 322 -12.09 -16.57 18.33
CA LEU A 322 -12.59 -15.91 19.53
C LEU A 322 -14.04 -16.29 19.77
N LYS A 323 -14.35 -17.10 20.79
CA LYS A 323 -15.71 -17.62 21.08
C LYS A 323 -16.84 -16.58 20.97
N SER A 324 -16.62 -15.34 21.40
CA SER A 324 -17.64 -14.27 21.35
C SER A 324 -17.73 -13.51 20.02
N ASN A 325 -16.73 -13.64 19.13
CA ASN A 325 -16.57 -12.84 17.91
C ASN A 325 -16.47 -13.72 16.66
N HIS A 326 -17.11 -14.90 16.67
CA HIS A 326 -17.27 -15.69 15.46
C HIS A 326 -18.26 -15.00 14.53
N CYS A 327 -18.02 -15.07 13.23
CA CYS A 327 -19.06 -14.74 12.25
C CYS A 327 -20.27 -15.66 12.44
N PRO A 328 -21.46 -15.12 12.75
CA PRO A 328 -22.65 -15.94 12.92
C PRO A 328 -22.95 -16.73 11.65
N CYS A 329 -23.25 -18.03 11.80
CA CYS A 329 -23.71 -18.83 10.68
C CYS A 329 -25.00 -18.24 10.09
N GLY A 330 -25.10 -18.20 8.77
CA GLY A 330 -26.18 -17.49 8.06
C GLY A 330 -25.89 -16.03 7.76
N THR A 331 -24.75 -15.47 8.22
CA THR A 331 -24.30 -14.14 7.78
C THR A 331 -24.12 -14.14 6.25
N PRO A 332 -24.84 -13.28 5.50
CA PRO A 332 -24.75 -13.26 4.05
C PRO A 332 -23.36 -12.85 3.54
N GLY A 333 -23.05 -13.27 2.32
CA GLY A 333 -21.85 -12.89 1.59
C GLY A 333 -20.82 -14.00 1.42
N LEU A 334 -19.84 -13.74 0.57
CA LEU A 334 -18.77 -14.66 0.19
C LEU A 334 -17.60 -14.55 1.16
N TRP A 335 -17.73 -15.22 2.30
CA TRP A 335 -16.65 -15.42 3.25
C TRP A 335 -16.39 -16.92 3.47
N GLY A 336 -15.12 -17.29 3.69
CA GLY A 336 -14.73 -18.64 4.07
C GLY A 336 -14.65 -18.79 5.60
N PRO A 337 -14.87 -20.00 6.17
CA PRO A 337 -14.82 -20.20 7.62
C PRO A 337 -13.39 -20.29 8.18
N ASN A 338 -12.39 -20.02 7.35
CA ASN A 338 -10.98 -19.94 7.69
C ASN A 338 -10.47 -18.56 7.28
N TRP A 339 -9.92 -17.82 8.24
CA TRP A 339 -9.36 -16.49 8.05
C TRP A 339 -8.44 -16.39 6.84
N TYR A 340 -7.63 -17.42 6.56
CA TYR A 340 -6.67 -17.40 5.46
C TYR A 340 -7.34 -17.09 4.11
N SER A 341 -8.56 -17.59 3.91
CA SER A 341 -9.31 -17.34 2.67
C SER A 341 -9.66 -15.86 2.51
N ASN A 342 -10.05 -15.24 3.63
CA ASN A 342 -10.60 -13.89 3.71
C ASN A 342 -9.51 -12.82 3.79
N VAL A 343 -8.36 -13.14 4.38
CA VAL A 343 -7.25 -12.22 4.64
C VAL A 343 -6.13 -12.36 3.60
N ILE A 344 -5.85 -13.57 3.12
CA ILE A 344 -4.71 -13.82 2.22
C ILE A 344 -5.18 -14.26 0.82
N GLN A 345 -5.89 -15.39 0.73
CA GLN A 345 -6.14 -16.05 -0.55
C GLN A 345 -6.91 -15.18 -1.55
N VAL A 346 -8.10 -14.72 -1.16
CA VAL A 346 -8.96 -13.91 -2.03
C VAL A 346 -8.35 -12.52 -2.26
N PRO A 347 -7.92 -11.77 -1.23
CA PRO A 347 -7.40 -10.43 -1.43
C PRO A 347 -6.10 -10.38 -2.24
N SER A 348 -5.22 -11.39 -2.14
CA SER A 348 -4.01 -11.47 -2.98
C SER A 348 -4.37 -11.56 -4.47
N ARG A 349 -5.30 -12.45 -4.83
CA ARG A 349 -5.75 -12.61 -6.22
C ARG A 349 -6.51 -11.37 -6.71
N ALA A 350 -7.37 -10.81 -5.87
CA ALA A 350 -8.11 -9.61 -6.17
C ALA A 350 -7.19 -8.41 -6.40
N GLY A 351 -6.25 -8.17 -5.49
CA GLY A 351 -5.26 -7.10 -5.60
C GLY A 351 -4.44 -7.21 -6.89
N LYS A 352 -3.90 -8.40 -7.20
CA LYS A 352 -3.13 -8.65 -8.43
C LYS A 352 -3.96 -8.36 -9.69
N ALA A 353 -5.19 -8.86 -9.76
CA ALA A 353 -6.10 -8.61 -10.88
C ALA A 353 -6.44 -7.12 -11.01
N CYS A 354 -6.75 -6.44 -9.90
CA CYS A 354 -7.08 -5.01 -9.88
C CYS A 354 -5.88 -4.13 -10.29
N VAL A 355 -4.66 -4.45 -9.86
CA VAL A 355 -3.44 -3.70 -10.23
C VAL A 355 -3.13 -3.84 -11.72
N LEU A 356 -3.34 -5.03 -12.31
CA LEU A 356 -3.24 -5.23 -13.77
C LEU A 356 -4.21 -4.35 -14.56
N LEU A 357 -5.39 -4.11 -13.99
CA LEU A 357 -6.47 -3.32 -14.58
C LEU A 357 -6.48 -1.86 -14.11
N ARG A 358 -5.51 -1.41 -13.30
CA ARG A 358 -5.52 -0.15 -12.52
C ARG A 358 -6.06 1.05 -13.30
N SER A 359 -5.53 1.28 -14.51
CA SER A 359 -5.88 2.41 -15.37
C SER A 359 -7.30 2.35 -15.96
N GLU A 360 -7.92 1.16 -15.97
CA GLU A 360 -9.19 0.88 -16.65
C GLU A 360 -10.31 0.46 -15.69
N LEU A 361 -10.02 0.39 -14.38
CA LEU A 361 -11.05 0.21 -13.37
C LEU A 361 -11.99 1.42 -13.38
N THR A 362 -13.30 1.19 -13.37
CA THR A 362 -14.30 2.20 -13.04
C THR A 362 -14.13 2.68 -11.59
N SER A 363 -14.71 3.82 -11.23
CA SER A 363 -14.64 4.31 -9.84
C SER A 363 -15.22 3.31 -8.83
N LYS A 364 -16.27 2.57 -9.20
CA LYS A 364 -16.86 1.52 -8.36
C LYS A 364 -15.93 0.32 -8.22
N GLU A 365 -15.36 -0.17 -9.32
CA GLU A 365 -14.41 -1.29 -9.26
C GLU A 365 -13.17 -0.91 -8.45
N LEU A 366 -12.62 0.29 -8.63
CA LEU A 366 -11.49 0.78 -7.85
C LEU A 366 -11.83 0.80 -6.35
N ALA A 367 -12.97 1.39 -5.97
CA ALA A 367 -13.38 1.46 -4.57
C ALA A 367 -13.50 0.07 -3.94
N MET A 368 -14.07 -0.91 -4.64
CA MET A 368 -14.18 -2.29 -4.14
C MET A 368 -12.82 -3.01 -4.08
N CYS A 369 -11.98 -2.85 -5.10
CA CYS A 369 -10.61 -3.38 -5.10
C CYS A 369 -9.78 -2.83 -3.92
N THR A 370 -9.82 -1.52 -3.70
CA THR A 370 -9.17 -0.86 -2.57
C THR A 370 -9.77 -1.33 -1.24
N LEU A 371 -11.09 -1.45 -1.13
CA LEU A 371 -11.74 -1.96 0.08
C LEU A 371 -11.27 -3.37 0.44
N MET A 372 -11.28 -4.30 -0.52
CA MET A 372 -10.90 -5.70 -0.27
C MET A 372 -9.44 -5.83 0.17
N THR A 373 -8.53 -5.12 -0.49
CA THR A 373 -7.09 -5.16 -0.20
C THR A 373 -6.73 -4.40 1.08
N ALA A 374 -7.31 -3.23 1.33
CA ALA A 374 -7.12 -2.50 2.59
C ALA A 374 -7.72 -3.24 3.78
N ARG A 375 -8.89 -3.88 3.62
CA ARG A 375 -9.51 -4.75 4.63
C ARG A 375 -8.55 -5.86 5.04
N ALA A 376 -7.94 -6.55 4.06
CA ALA A 376 -6.97 -7.62 4.28
C ALA A 376 -5.72 -7.17 5.06
N TYR A 377 -5.31 -5.91 4.91
CA TYR A 377 -4.16 -5.33 5.61
C TYR A 377 -4.47 -4.84 7.04
N ALA A 378 -5.74 -4.59 7.34
CA ALA A 378 -6.19 -4.06 8.62
C ALA A 378 -5.76 -4.86 9.88
N PRO A 379 -5.54 -6.20 9.85
CA PRO A 379 -5.08 -6.96 11.00
C PRO A 379 -3.80 -6.43 11.65
N PHE A 380 -2.87 -5.84 10.89
CA PHE A 380 -1.64 -5.26 11.43
C PHE A 380 -1.87 -4.12 12.44
N TYR A 381 -3.00 -3.43 12.33
CA TYR A 381 -3.35 -2.29 13.18
C TYR A 381 -4.22 -2.65 14.38
N ARG A 382 -4.51 -3.93 14.59
CA ARG A 382 -5.36 -4.38 15.69
C ARG A 382 -4.58 -4.54 16.98
N ASP A 383 -5.27 -4.33 18.10
CA ASP A 383 -4.73 -4.51 19.44
C ASP A 383 -5.71 -5.35 20.29
N PRO A 384 -5.34 -6.56 20.74
CA PRO A 384 -4.10 -7.26 20.38
C PRO A 384 -4.11 -7.71 18.91
N GLN A 385 -2.91 -7.87 18.34
CA GLN A 385 -2.75 -8.42 17.00
C GLN A 385 -3.19 -9.90 16.96
N PRO A 386 -3.83 -10.37 15.87
CA PRO A 386 -4.15 -11.79 15.71
C PRO A 386 -2.90 -12.68 15.72
N GLY A 387 -2.97 -13.83 16.39
CA GLY A 387 -1.83 -14.73 16.57
C GLY A 387 -1.28 -15.36 15.29
N TYR A 388 -1.97 -15.22 14.15
CA TYR A 388 -1.47 -15.67 12.85
C TYR A 388 -0.50 -14.68 12.18
N LEU A 389 -0.34 -13.45 12.70
CA LEU A 389 0.54 -12.41 12.15
C LEU A 389 2.01 -12.67 12.49
N SER A 390 2.58 -13.72 11.90
CA SER A 390 3.99 -14.07 12.02
C SER A 390 4.54 -14.74 10.75
N GLY A 391 5.84 -14.59 10.51
CA GLY A 391 6.58 -15.29 9.45
C GLY A 391 5.95 -15.11 8.07
N ALA A 392 5.69 -16.23 7.38
CA ALA A 392 5.16 -16.21 6.01
C ALA A 392 3.83 -15.45 5.86
N ASN A 393 2.97 -15.48 6.89
CA ASN A 393 1.68 -14.79 6.82
C ASN A 393 1.85 -13.27 6.75
N VAL A 394 2.88 -12.72 7.44
CA VAL A 394 3.20 -11.29 7.34
C VAL A 394 3.65 -10.94 5.94
N MET A 395 4.44 -11.79 5.27
CA MET A 395 4.83 -11.58 3.87
C MET A 395 3.61 -11.49 2.96
N ASP A 396 2.72 -12.48 3.04
CA ASP A 396 1.55 -12.56 2.17
C ASP A 396 0.61 -11.36 2.35
N ILE A 397 0.41 -10.91 3.59
CA ILE A 397 -0.42 -9.73 3.89
C ILE A 397 0.31 -8.44 3.47
N ALA A 398 1.64 -8.38 3.60
CA ALA A 398 2.44 -7.25 3.12
C ALA A 398 2.35 -7.07 1.61
N VAL A 399 2.41 -8.14 0.82
CA VAL A 399 2.17 -8.12 -0.63
C VAL A 399 0.79 -7.49 -0.92
N ILE A 400 -0.26 -7.88 -0.19
CA ILE A 400 -1.59 -7.30 -0.34
C ILE A 400 -1.61 -5.80 0.03
N GLY A 401 -0.85 -5.41 1.05
CA GLY A 401 -0.67 -4.01 1.44
C GLY A 401 -0.02 -3.16 0.34
N ILE A 402 1.00 -3.68 -0.33
CA ILE A 402 1.65 -3.02 -1.46
C ILE A 402 0.66 -2.87 -2.62
N LEU A 403 -0.09 -3.93 -2.94
CA LEU A 403 -1.14 -3.88 -3.98
C LEU A 403 -2.24 -2.86 -3.63
N ALA A 404 -2.66 -2.79 -2.36
CA ALA A 404 -3.58 -1.75 -1.87
C ALA A 404 -2.98 -0.35 -2.09
N GLY A 405 -1.72 -0.18 -1.69
CA GLY A 405 -0.99 1.09 -1.83
C GLY A 405 -0.93 1.56 -3.28
N LEU A 406 -0.78 0.65 -4.25
CA LEU A 406 -0.80 0.99 -5.68
C LEU A 406 -2.19 1.41 -6.20
N LEU A 407 -3.28 0.98 -5.54
CA LEU A 407 -4.66 1.29 -5.93
C LEU A 407 -5.22 2.54 -5.24
N GLU A 408 -4.71 2.87 -4.06
CA GLU A 408 -5.15 3.98 -3.22
C GLU A 408 -4.95 5.37 -3.86
N ASN A 409 -5.54 6.39 -3.23
CA ASN A 409 -5.46 7.79 -3.67
C ASN A 409 -5.89 7.99 -5.12
N ASN A 410 -7.03 7.39 -5.50
CA ASN A 410 -7.57 7.43 -6.85
C ASN A 410 -6.55 6.99 -7.93
N ARG A 411 -5.84 5.89 -7.67
CA ARG A 411 -4.75 5.34 -8.50
C ARG A 411 -3.48 6.18 -8.49
N VAL A 412 -3.34 7.26 -7.73
CA VAL A 412 -2.03 7.94 -7.59
C VAL A 412 -1.06 7.08 -6.79
N GLY A 413 -1.61 6.32 -5.83
CA GLY A 413 -0.86 5.44 -4.96
C GLY A 413 -0.55 6.04 -3.58
N ASN A 414 -0.25 5.18 -2.62
CA ASN A 414 0.02 5.52 -1.23
C ASN A 414 1.40 4.99 -0.83
N VAL A 415 2.39 5.86 -0.92
CA VAL A 415 3.80 5.57 -0.60
C VAL A 415 3.95 5.14 0.86
N SER A 416 3.24 5.76 1.80
CA SER A 416 3.32 5.42 3.22
C SER A 416 2.84 3.99 3.51
N ARG A 417 1.80 3.51 2.82
CA ARG A 417 1.35 2.12 2.94
C ARG A 417 2.39 1.14 2.37
N ILE A 418 2.97 1.47 1.22
CA ILE A 418 4.01 0.64 0.60
C ILE A 418 5.23 0.58 1.52
N ALA A 419 5.66 1.72 2.08
CA ALA A 419 6.76 1.79 3.05
C ALA A 419 6.49 0.95 4.30
N ASP A 420 5.31 1.07 4.93
CA ASP A 420 4.92 0.28 6.11
C ASP A 420 4.91 -1.24 5.78
N ALA A 421 4.47 -1.62 4.59
CA ALA A 421 4.53 -3.01 4.15
C ALA A 421 5.98 -3.51 3.98
N TYR A 422 6.87 -2.71 3.38
CA TYR A 422 8.28 -3.06 3.25
C TYR A 422 9.00 -3.14 4.62
N GLU A 423 8.74 -2.20 5.52
CA GLU A 423 9.29 -2.22 6.88
C GLU A 423 8.89 -3.50 7.62
N ARG A 424 7.61 -3.89 7.56
CA ARG A 424 7.13 -5.14 8.16
C ARG A 424 7.80 -6.37 7.59
N VAL A 425 8.05 -6.43 6.27
CA VAL A 425 8.71 -7.60 5.70
C VAL A 425 10.18 -7.68 6.09
N HIS A 426 10.87 -6.53 6.13
CA HIS A 426 12.24 -6.43 6.58
C HIS A 426 12.41 -6.86 8.04
N GLU A 427 11.48 -6.47 8.92
CA GLU A 427 11.47 -6.89 10.32
C GLU A 427 11.37 -8.42 10.47
N GLN A 428 10.56 -9.10 9.65
CA GLN A 428 10.42 -10.55 9.72
C GLN A 428 11.61 -11.31 9.11
N ALA A 429 12.37 -10.67 8.21
CA ALA A 429 13.59 -11.25 7.63
C ALA A 429 14.81 -11.15 8.55
N LEU A 430 14.70 -10.42 9.66
CA LEU A 430 15.70 -10.42 10.72
C LEU A 430 15.75 -11.76 11.47
N VAL A 431 16.95 -12.21 11.84
CA VAL A 431 17.17 -13.42 12.64
C VAL A 431 16.41 -13.29 13.97
N GLN A 432 15.60 -14.30 14.26
CA GLN A 432 14.80 -14.45 15.46
C GLN A 432 15.43 -15.50 16.37
N SER A 433 16.34 -15.09 17.26
CA SER A 433 17.08 -16.01 18.14
C SER A 433 16.23 -16.63 19.26
N GLY A 434 15.04 -16.07 19.54
CA GLY A 434 14.18 -16.55 20.61
C GLY A 434 13.61 -17.95 20.36
N ASP A 435 13.45 -18.71 21.44
CA ASP A 435 12.84 -20.04 21.41
C ASP A 435 11.39 -19.96 20.96
N ARG A 436 11.00 -20.85 20.04
CA ARG A 436 9.62 -20.99 19.55
C ARG A 436 9.03 -19.72 18.92
N VAL A 437 9.87 -18.73 18.61
CA VAL A 437 9.50 -17.56 17.82
C VAL A 437 9.56 -17.95 16.35
N ASP A 438 8.52 -17.62 15.59
CA ASP A 438 8.49 -17.85 14.15
C ASP A 438 9.53 -16.99 13.42
N GLY A 439 10.21 -17.55 12.39
CA GLY A 439 11.20 -16.84 11.58
C GLY A 439 12.53 -17.57 11.39
N ILE A 440 13.50 -16.87 10.78
CA ILE A 440 14.86 -17.36 10.50
C ILE A 440 15.65 -17.44 11.80
N LYS A 441 16.39 -18.53 12.01
CA LYS A 441 17.23 -18.77 13.18
C LYS A 441 18.71 -18.51 12.88
N PRO A 442 19.56 -18.35 13.93
CA PRO A 442 20.99 -18.09 13.75
C PRO A 442 21.72 -19.14 12.90
N ASP A 443 21.24 -20.39 12.90
CA ASP A 443 21.77 -21.52 12.13
C ASP A 443 21.16 -21.65 10.72
N GLY A 444 20.28 -20.72 10.33
CA GLY A 444 19.57 -20.76 9.05
C GLY A 444 18.36 -21.70 9.01
N SER A 445 18.02 -22.39 10.11
CA SER A 445 16.72 -23.03 10.22
C SER A 445 15.59 -21.99 10.22
N PHE A 446 14.41 -22.37 9.75
CA PHE A 446 13.22 -21.53 9.75
C PHE A 446 12.14 -22.22 10.57
N GLN A 447 11.60 -21.52 11.55
CA GLN A 447 10.53 -22.04 12.41
C GLN A 447 9.20 -21.33 12.13
N GLN A 448 8.10 -22.07 12.18
CA GLN A 448 6.74 -21.52 12.11
C GLN A 448 5.82 -22.29 13.06
N HIS A 449 4.69 -21.70 13.46
CA HIS A 449 3.69 -22.33 14.33
C HIS A 449 4.24 -22.70 15.71
N GLY A 450 4.99 -21.79 16.32
CA GLY A 450 5.46 -21.97 17.70
C GLY A 450 6.64 -22.93 17.80
N GLY A 451 7.56 -22.87 16.83
CA GLY A 451 8.86 -23.55 16.87
C GLY A 451 9.03 -24.77 15.96
N ILE A 452 8.09 -25.06 15.06
CA ILE A 452 8.22 -26.21 14.15
C ILE A 452 9.16 -25.86 13.01
N ILE A 453 10.19 -26.67 12.78
CA ILE A 453 11.10 -26.49 11.63
C ILE A 453 10.34 -26.69 10.31
N TYR A 454 10.44 -25.70 9.44
CA TYR A 454 9.58 -25.58 8.26
C TYR A 454 10.27 -24.94 7.05
N ASN A 455 11.60 -25.08 6.93
CA ASN A 455 12.39 -24.51 5.82
C ASN A 455 11.77 -24.79 4.44
N GLY A 456 11.33 -26.02 4.17
CA GLY A 456 10.80 -26.42 2.86
C GLY A 456 9.31 -26.15 2.67
N ASN A 457 8.63 -25.59 3.68
CA ASN A 457 7.20 -25.28 3.64
C ASN A 457 6.99 -23.76 3.84
N TYR A 458 6.68 -23.32 5.07
CA TYR A 458 6.48 -21.91 5.37
C TYR A 458 7.75 -21.08 5.15
N GLY A 459 8.94 -21.61 5.44
CA GLY A 459 10.20 -20.91 5.19
C GLY A 459 10.44 -20.66 3.71
N LYS A 460 10.09 -21.63 2.87
CA LYS A 460 10.14 -21.54 1.41
C LYS A 460 9.08 -20.58 0.85
N ASP A 461 7.85 -20.60 1.37
CA ASP A 461 6.83 -19.61 0.98
C ASP A 461 7.25 -18.19 1.41
N PHE A 462 7.77 -18.04 2.63
CA PHE A 462 8.36 -16.81 3.15
C PHE A 462 9.47 -16.29 2.23
N SER A 463 10.45 -17.14 1.88
CA SER A 463 11.59 -16.72 1.08
C SER A 463 11.20 -16.40 -0.36
N ASN A 464 10.27 -17.13 -0.97
CA ASN A 464 9.75 -16.80 -2.29
C ASN A 464 9.08 -15.41 -2.31
N SER A 465 8.20 -15.13 -1.34
CA SER A 465 7.52 -13.83 -1.23
C SER A 465 8.50 -12.69 -0.94
N PHE A 466 9.47 -12.91 -0.05
CA PHE A 466 10.48 -11.91 0.26
C PHE A 466 11.38 -11.61 -0.95
N MET A 467 11.85 -12.63 -1.67
CA MET A 467 12.63 -12.44 -2.89
C MET A 467 11.85 -11.71 -3.98
N GLU A 468 10.56 -12.02 -4.16
CA GLU A 468 9.68 -11.28 -5.08
C GLU A 468 9.70 -9.79 -4.74
N LEU A 469 9.44 -9.44 -3.48
CA LEU A 469 9.35 -8.06 -3.03
C LEU A 469 10.67 -7.31 -3.16
N GLU A 470 11.79 -7.96 -2.87
CA GLU A 470 13.11 -7.34 -2.92
C GLU A 470 13.62 -7.18 -4.34
N LEU A 471 13.35 -8.13 -5.25
CA LEU A 471 13.59 -7.95 -6.68
C LEU A 471 12.77 -6.77 -7.24
N GLN A 472 11.55 -6.58 -6.75
CA GLN A 472 10.72 -5.42 -7.09
C GLN A 472 11.30 -4.11 -6.52
N ALA A 473 11.90 -4.15 -5.33
CA ALA A 473 12.42 -2.97 -4.65
C ALA A 473 13.82 -2.51 -5.09
N LEU A 474 14.56 -3.32 -5.87
CA LEU A 474 15.95 -3.00 -6.26
C LEU A 474 16.16 -1.58 -6.80
N GLY A 475 17.01 -0.80 -6.14
CA GLY A 475 17.32 0.58 -6.51
C GLY A 475 16.24 1.61 -6.18
N THR A 476 15.21 1.22 -5.41
CA THR A 476 14.19 2.14 -4.86
C THR A 476 14.44 2.40 -3.38
N GLN A 477 13.76 3.38 -2.80
CA GLN A 477 13.80 3.64 -1.35
C GLN A 477 13.30 2.47 -0.48
N PHE A 478 12.62 1.48 -1.07
CA PHE A 478 12.03 0.35 -0.37
C PHE A 478 12.95 -0.87 -0.26
N GLN A 479 14.14 -0.82 -0.88
CA GLN A 479 15.07 -1.95 -0.86
C GLN A 479 15.57 -2.24 0.55
N ALA A 480 15.71 -3.52 0.89
CA ALA A 480 16.35 -3.97 2.13
C ALA A 480 17.76 -3.37 2.30
N ASP A 481 18.06 -2.96 3.53
CA ASP A 481 19.41 -2.57 3.92
C ASP A 481 20.33 -3.79 4.07
N LYS A 482 21.63 -3.55 4.27
CA LYS A 482 22.63 -4.63 4.36
C LYS A 482 22.36 -5.59 5.53
N LYS A 483 21.84 -5.10 6.66
CA LYS A 483 21.53 -5.91 7.83
C LYS A 483 20.42 -6.92 7.50
N VAL A 484 19.36 -6.47 6.83
CA VAL A 484 18.26 -7.34 6.39
C VAL A 484 18.74 -8.34 5.35
N GLN A 485 19.56 -7.90 4.39
CA GLN A 485 20.11 -8.79 3.36
C GLN A 485 20.99 -9.91 3.96
N ASP A 486 21.90 -9.56 4.88
CA ASP A 486 22.79 -10.52 5.55
C ASP A 486 22.00 -11.49 6.44
N SER A 487 20.95 -10.99 7.10
CA SER A 487 20.05 -11.80 7.90
C SER A 487 19.26 -12.80 7.04
N PHE A 488 18.70 -12.34 5.92
CA PHE A 488 17.98 -13.20 5.00
C PHE A 488 18.89 -14.26 4.37
N ALA A 489 20.15 -13.93 4.09
CA ALA A 489 21.13 -14.87 3.56
C ALA A 489 21.33 -16.10 4.46
N LYS A 490 21.15 -15.98 5.78
CA LYS A 490 21.19 -17.11 6.72
C LYS A 490 20.20 -18.22 6.37
N PHE A 491 19.02 -17.88 5.86
CA PHE A 491 18.05 -18.88 5.40
C PHE A 491 18.63 -19.81 4.33
N PHE A 492 19.39 -19.27 3.38
CA PHE A 492 20.01 -20.04 2.30
C PHE A 492 21.30 -20.74 2.75
N GLU A 493 22.08 -20.09 3.62
CA GLU A 493 23.28 -20.67 4.22
C GLU A 493 22.97 -21.98 4.97
N GLY A 494 21.93 -21.99 5.81
CA GLY A 494 21.49 -23.18 6.52
C GLY A 494 20.62 -24.10 5.66
N GLY A 495 19.70 -23.52 4.88
CA GLY A 495 18.74 -24.26 4.07
C GLY A 495 19.38 -25.19 3.05
N LYS A 496 20.55 -24.85 2.48
CA LYS A 496 21.24 -25.71 1.50
C LYS A 496 21.56 -27.11 2.04
N TRP A 497 21.86 -27.20 3.34
CA TRP A 497 22.15 -28.47 4.03
C TRP A 497 20.90 -29.32 4.29
N MET A 498 19.71 -28.75 4.09
CA MET A 498 18.42 -29.43 4.26
C MET A 498 17.82 -29.85 2.92
N THR A 499 18.68 -30.14 1.94
CA THR A 499 18.29 -30.54 0.60
C THR A 499 18.95 -31.86 0.21
N TYR A 500 18.29 -32.62 -0.66
CA TYR A 500 18.88 -33.80 -1.28
C TYR A 500 18.53 -33.86 -2.77
N THR A 501 19.40 -34.49 -3.56
CA THR A 501 19.17 -34.68 -4.99
C THR A 501 18.68 -36.09 -5.26
N ASN A 502 17.58 -36.19 -6.01
CA ASN A 502 17.20 -37.45 -6.63
C ASN A 502 18.14 -37.69 -7.82
N VAL A 503 19.10 -38.60 -7.65
CA VAL A 503 20.15 -38.86 -8.65
C VAL A 503 19.61 -39.36 -10.00
N MET A 504 18.41 -39.94 -10.03
CA MET A 504 17.79 -40.43 -11.26
C MET A 504 17.10 -39.31 -12.04
N SER A 505 16.31 -38.48 -11.36
CA SER A 505 15.57 -37.38 -12.00
C SER A 505 16.38 -36.08 -12.10
N LYS A 506 17.51 -35.99 -11.39
CA LYS A 506 18.32 -34.76 -11.20
C LYS A 506 17.52 -33.62 -10.57
N VAL A 507 16.44 -33.93 -9.84
CA VAL A 507 15.63 -32.95 -9.13
C VAL A 507 16.16 -32.78 -7.71
N VAL A 508 16.33 -31.52 -7.29
CA VAL A 508 16.66 -31.18 -5.90
C VAL A 508 15.38 -31.02 -5.09
N HIS A 509 15.34 -31.70 -3.95
CA HIS A 509 14.23 -31.71 -3.01
C HIS A 509 14.66 -31.07 -1.69
N TRP A 510 13.68 -30.47 -1.02
CA TRP A 510 13.74 -30.25 0.42
C TRP A 510 13.69 -31.59 1.13
N ASP A 511 14.46 -31.74 2.21
CA ASP A 511 14.38 -32.93 3.06
C ASP A 511 12.97 -33.10 3.67
N LEU A 512 12.50 -34.35 3.78
CA LEU A 512 11.14 -34.65 4.24
C LEU A 512 10.90 -34.19 5.70
N THR A 513 11.95 -34.08 6.51
CA THR A 513 11.86 -33.64 7.91
C THR A 513 11.51 -32.16 8.07
N ILE A 514 11.70 -31.34 7.02
CA ILE A 514 11.52 -29.87 7.08
C ILE A 514 10.38 -29.33 6.21
N ILE A 515 9.57 -30.23 5.61
CA ILE A 515 8.34 -29.86 4.89
C ILE A 515 7.06 -30.03 5.74
N GLY A 516 7.20 -30.60 6.95
CA GLY A 516 6.16 -30.87 7.94
C GLY A 516 4.90 -31.48 7.34
N ARG A 517 3.72 -30.85 7.54
CA ARG A 517 2.44 -31.45 7.12
C ARG A 517 2.33 -31.75 5.60
N PHE A 518 3.23 -31.24 4.76
CA PHE A 518 3.21 -31.54 3.33
C PHE A 518 3.81 -32.89 2.96
N ILE A 519 4.36 -33.63 3.93
CA ILE A 519 4.73 -35.05 3.76
C ILE A 519 3.53 -35.93 3.39
N SER A 520 2.30 -35.52 3.71
CA SER A 520 1.08 -36.27 3.40
C SER A 520 0.57 -36.08 1.96
N TYR A 521 1.20 -35.23 1.15
CA TYR A 521 0.81 -34.99 -0.24
C TYR A 521 1.68 -35.78 -1.21
N PRO A 522 1.07 -36.46 -2.21
CA PRO A 522 1.82 -37.05 -3.32
C PRO A 522 2.72 -36.02 -4.00
N VAL A 523 3.90 -36.47 -4.46
CA VAL A 523 4.83 -35.64 -5.26
C VAL A 523 4.14 -35.04 -6.48
N ALA A 524 3.22 -35.79 -7.11
CA ALA A 524 2.44 -35.37 -8.27
C ALA A 524 1.58 -34.11 -8.04
N ASP A 525 1.27 -33.77 -6.78
CA ASP A 525 0.50 -32.58 -6.43
C ASP A 525 1.32 -31.28 -6.52
N GLY A 526 2.63 -31.37 -6.78
CA GLY A 526 3.48 -30.20 -6.97
C GLY A 526 3.63 -29.34 -5.70
N ARG A 527 3.54 -29.96 -4.52
CA ARG A 527 3.71 -29.31 -3.20
C ARG A 527 5.19 -29.33 -2.77
N ALA A 528 5.46 -29.07 -1.49
CA ALA A 528 6.84 -29.01 -0.97
C ALA A 528 7.64 -30.32 -1.13
N SER A 529 6.97 -31.47 -1.23
CA SER A 529 7.63 -32.75 -1.51
C SER A 529 8.15 -32.87 -2.95
N ALA A 530 7.65 -32.05 -3.88
CA ALA A 530 7.91 -32.24 -5.30
C ALA A 530 9.30 -31.80 -5.77
N ASN A 531 9.84 -30.74 -5.17
CA ASN A 531 11.18 -30.18 -5.39
C ASN A 531 11.36 -28.97 -4.44
N LEU A 532 12.41 -28.18 -4.65
CA LEU A 532 12.60 -26.93 -3.89
C LEU A 532 11.43 -25.95 -3.95
N ARG A 533 10.61 -25.98 -5.02
CA ARG A 533 9.49 -25.06 -5.26
C ARG A 533 9.91 -23.58 -5.14
N MET A 534 11.14 -23.30 -5.57
CA MET A 534 11.77 -21.98 -5.67
C MET A 534 12.30 -21.77 -7.09
N ASP A 535 12.27 -20.52 -7.56
CA ASP A 535 12.92 -20.16 -8.83
C ASP A 535 14.39 -19.80 -8.56
N LEU A 536 15.29 -20.72 -8.85
CA LEU A 536 16.73 -20.53 -8.62
C LEU A 536 17.32 -19.36 -9.44
N SER A 537 16.70 -19.00 -10.56
CA SER A 537 17.13 -17.83 -11.33
C SER A 537 16.84 -16.53 -10.59
N HIS A 538 15.72 -16.46 -9.85
CA HIS A 538 15.40 -15.33 -8.99
C HIS A 538 16.33 -15.26 -7.77
N VAL A 539 16.65 -16.41 -7.16
CA VAL A 539 17.63 -16.48 -6.06
C VAL A 539 18.98 -15.93 -6.53
N LEU A 540 19.47 -16.40 -7.69
CA LEU A 540 20.74 -15.95 -8.26
C LEU A 540 20.72 -14.48 -8.64
N LYS A 541 19.62 -14.00 -9.25
CA LYS A 541 19.44 -12.59 -9.62
C LYS A 541 19.52 -11.68 -8.40
N LEU A 542 18.81 -12.02 -7.33
CA LEU A 542 18.83 -11.24 -6.09
C LEU A 542 20.19 -11.32 -5.40
N GLY A 543 20.78 -12.52 -5.35
CA GLY A 543 22.12 -12.74 -4.81
C GLY A 543 23.18 -11.88 -5.50
N ASN A 544 23.17 -11.81 -6.83
CA ASN A 544 24.06 -10.94 -7.60
C ASN A 544 23.79 -9.46 -7.34
N ALA A 545 22.52 -9.04 -7.31
CA ALA A 545 22.15 -7.65 -7.06
C ALA A 545 22.61 -7.15 -5.67
N TRP A 546 22.62 -8.04 -4.68
CA TRP A 546 23.06 -7.72 -3.31
C TRP A 546 24.52 -8.08 -3.02
N SER A 547 25.22 -8.69 -3.98
CA SER A 547 26.52 -9.32 -3.74
C SER A 547 26.51 -10.29 -2.55
N GLN A 548 25.44 -11.07 -2.42
CA GLN A 548 25.22 -12.03 -1.34
C GLN A 548 25.66 -13.44 -1.75
N LYS A 549 26.80 -13.86 -1.20
CA LYS A 549 27.45 -15.13 -1.53
C LYS A 549 26.53 -16.34 -1.34
N ASP A 550 25.78 -16.42 -0.24
CA ASP A 550 24.96 -17.59 0.06
C ASP A 550 23.78 -17.76 -0.89
N LEU A 551 23.16 -16.65 -1.33
CA LEU A 551 22.12 -16.68 -2.35
C LEU A 551 22.70 -17.11 -3.71
N ILE A 552 23.86 -16.54 -4.09
CA ILE A 552 24.54 -16.89 -5.35
C ILE A 552 24.90 -18.38 -5.35
N GLU A 553 25.48 -18.88 -4.26
CA GLU A 553 25.84 -20.29 -4.12
C GLU A 553 24.60 -21.19 -4.19
N PHE A 554 23.56 -20.88 -3.42
CA PHE A 554 22.31 -21.64 -3.43
C PHE A 554 21.68 -21.70 -4.83
N GLY A 555 21.55 -20.55 -5.50
CA GLY A 555 20.93 -20.44 -6.82
C GLY A 555 21.75 -21.10 -7.93
N SER A 556 23.07 -21.12 -7.81
CA SER A 556 23.97 -21.66 -8.83
C SER A 556 24.27 -23.16 -8.67
N LYS A 557 24.35 -23.66 -7.44
CA LYS A 557 24.79 -25.03 -7.16
C LYS A 557 23.65 -26.03 -6.97
N LEU A 558 22.52 -25.63 -6.38
CA LEU A 558 21.41 -26.56 -6.06
C LEU A 558 20.49 -26.83 -7.26
N THR A 559 21.09 -27.09 -8.41
CA THR A 559 20.35 -27.35 -9.67
C THR A 559 20.13 -28.83 -9.92
N GLY A 560 20.80 -29.72 -9.18
CA GLY A 560 20.84 -31.16 -9.43
C GLY A 560 21.70 -31.56 -10.64
N SER A 561 22.15 -30.57 -11.43
CA SER A 561 22.99 -30.79 -12.60
C SER A 561 24.41 -31.11 -12.16
N GLY A 562 24.91 -32.27 -12.56
CA GLY A 562 26.24 -32.75 -12.16
C GLY A 562 26.26 -33.54 -10.85
N ASP A 563 25.15 -33.59 -10.10
CA ASP A 563 25.07 -34.36 -8.86
C ASP A 563 25.00 -35.86 -9.17
N ASN A 564 25.96 -36.62 -8.62
CA ASN A 564 26.08 -38.07 -8.75
C ASN A 564 25.80 -38.82 -7.44
N SER A 565 25.42 -38.10 -6.39
CA SER A 565 25.02 -38.63 -5.08
C SER A 565 23.79 -37.86 -4.55
N ALA A 566 23.27 -38.26 -3.40
CA ALA A 566 22.17 -37.54 -2.74
C ALA A 566 22.59 -36.14 -2.24
N ASN A 567 23.89 -35.87 -2.10
CA ASN A 567 24.40 -34.56 -1.71
C ASN A 567 24.21 -33.57 -2.86
N SER A 568 23.34 -32.60 -2.66
CA SER A 568 23.03 -31.58 -3.66
C SER A 568 24.17 -30.58 -3.84
N GLY A 569 24.46 -30.18 -5.07
CA GLY A 569 25.38 -29.08 -5.39
C GLY A 569 26.82 -29.28 -4.93
N GLY A 570 27.26 -30.53 -4.77
CA GLY A 570 28.61 -30.86 -4.29
C GLY A 570 28.88 -30.46 -2.84
N LEU A 571 27.85 -30.32 -2.00
CA LEU A 571 28.01 -30.05 -0.58
C LEU A 571 28.70 -31.23 0.12
N ILE A 572 29.77 -30.92 0.87
CA ILE A 572 30.53 -31.85 1.70
C ILE A 572 30.65 -31.16 3.08
N GLY A 573 30.14 -31.82 4.11
CA GLY A 573 30.07 -31.32 5.48
C GLY A 573 31.03 -32.04 6.41
#